data_AF-A0A436GJG5-F1
#
_entry.id   AF-A0A436GJG5-F1
#
_cell.length_a   1.000
_cell.length_b   1.000
_cell.length_c   1.000
_cell.angle_alpha   90.00
_cell.angle_beta   90.00
_cell.angle_gamma   90.00
#
_symmetry.space_group_name_H-M   'P 1'
#
loop_
_entity.id
_entity.type
_entity.pdbx_description
1 polymer ?
#
loop_
_entity_poly.entity_id
_entity_poly.type
_entity_poly.pdbx_seq_one_letter_code
_entity_poly.pdbx_strand_id
1 'polypeptide(L)'
;VWDGSAKNGGFSQAKPWLPVPAKHLAQAVNVQQGDEASLLEHYRRFLTFRRAHPALAKGDITFIESEGDTVAFTRRAGNEQIVCVFNLGAGPAKVDLGGRSLQPLPGHGFSGQANSGSIELGGYGAWFGRLD
;
A
#
# COMPACT_ATOMS: atom_id res chain seq x y z
N VAL A 1 7.87 -12.78 -14.72
CA VAL A 1 7.19 -13.73 -15.62
C VAL A 1 6.04 -13.01 -16.27
N TRP A 2 5.95 -13.05 -17.59
CA TRP A 2 4.99 -12.27 -18.38
C TRP A 2 3.69 -13.04 -18.66
N ASP A 3 3.83 -14.30 -19.09
CA ASP A 3 2.70 -15.15 -19.44
C ASP A 3 2.83 -16.52 -18.75
N GLY A 4 1.86 -16.88 -17.90
CA GLY A 4 1.89 -18.12 -17.13
C GLY A 4 1.75 -19.40 -17.96
N SER A 5 1.21 -19.30 -19.18
CA SER A 5 0.99 -20.42 -20.11
C SER A 5 2.11 -20.57 -21.14
N ALA A 6 2.90 -19.52 -21.35
CA ALA A 6 3.95 -19.51 -22.36
C ALA A 6 5.24 -20.20 -21.88
N LYS A 7 6.03 -20.70 -22.84
CA LYS A 7 7.36 -21.25 -22.59
C LYS A 7 8.22 -20.25 -21.80
N ASN A 8 8.89 -20.75 -20.76
CA ASN A 8 9.70 -19.94 -19.83
C ASN A 8 8.95 -18.71 -19.29
N GLY A 9 7.63 -18.81 -19.10
CA GLY A 9 6.85 -17.72 -18.54
C GLY A 9 6.76 -16.49 -19.44
N GLY A 10 6.89 -16.67 -20.76
CA GLY A 10 6.90 -15.58 -21.74
C GLY A 10 8.18 -14.72 -21.71
N PHE A 11 9.22 -15.12 -20.97
CA PHE A 11 10.48 -14.37 -20.87
C PHE A 11 11.40 -14.56 -22.10
N SER A 12 11.50 -15.79 -22.60
CA SER A 12 12.36 -16.13 -23.74
C SER A 12 11.93 -17.45 -24.37
N GLN A 13 12.19 -17.61 -25.67
CA GLN A 13 12.03 -18.90 -26.35
C GLN A 13 13.23 -19.85 -26.12
N ALA A 14 14.40 -19.28 -25.80
CA ALA A 14 15.61 -20.03 -25.44
C ALA A 14 15.58 -20.44 -23.95
N LYS A 15 16.46 -21.37 -23.55
CA LYS A 15 16.60 -21.74 -22.13
C LYS A 15 17.16 -20.54 -21.35
N PRO A 16 16.44 -19.98 -20.37
CA PRO A 16 16.93 -18.88 -19.56
C PRO A 16 18.11 -19.32 -18.68
N TRP A 17 18.97 -18.37 -18.32
CA TRP A 17 20.16 -18.61 -17.49
C TRP A 17 19.81 -19.11 -16.08
N LEU A 18 18.64 -18.74 -15.56
CA LEU A 18 18.02 -19.34 -14.37
C LEU A 18 16.67 -19.95 -14.74
N PRO A 19 16.29 -21.10 -14.14
CA PRO A 19 14.98 -21.69 -14.34
C PRO A 19 13.88 -20.76 -13.84
N VAL A 20 12.73 -20.76 -14.51
CA VAL A 20 11.54 -20.04 -14.05
C VAL A 20 10.81 -20.91 -13.03
N PRO A 21 10.69 -20.48 -11.75
CA PRO A 21 9.94 -21.24 -10.75
C PRO A 21 8.46 -21.34 -11.11
N ALA A 22 7.87 -22.52 -10.90
CA ALA A 22 6.44 -22.76 -11.18
C ALA A 22 5.52 -21.76 -10.45
N LYS A 23 5.86 -21.38 -9.21
CA LYS A 23 5.11 -20.38 -8.44
C LYS A 23 5.02 -19.01 -9.14
N HIS A 24 6.01 -18.63 -9.95
CA HIS A 24 5.97 -17.36 -10.68
C HIS A 24 5.06 -17.41 -11.90
N LEU A 25 4.78 -18.60 -12.46
CA LEU A 25 3.84 -18.77 -13.57
C LEU A 25 2.40 -18.49 -13.11
N ALA A 26 2.04 -18.98 -11.92
CA ALA A 26 0.74 -18.70 -11.28
C ALA A 26 0.58 -17.21 -10.87
N GLN A 27 1.66 -16.44 -10.86
CA GLN A 27 1.68 -15.01 -10.52
C GLN A 27 2.16 -14.16 -11.72
N ALA A 28 2.03 -14.67 -12.94
CA ALA A 28 2.46 -13.98 -14.15
C ALA A 28 1.68 -12.66 -14.38
N VAL A 29 2.26 -11.75 -15.16
CA VAL A 29 1.63 -10.47 -15.49
C VAL A 29 0.26 -10.67 -16.14
N ASN A 30 0.13 -11.57 -17.12
CA ASN A 30 -1.15 -11.83 -17.77
C ASN A 30 -2.22 -12.43 -16.85
N VAL A 31 -1.82 -13.12 -15.77
CA VAL A 31 -2.73 -13.67 -14.76
C VAL A 31 -3.24 -12.57 -13.83
N GLN A 32 -2.38 -11.61 -13.47
CA GLN A 32 -2.74 -10.54 -12.54
C GLN A 32 -3.42 -9.34 -13.23
N GLN A 33 -3.06 -9.07 -14.49
CA GLN A 33 -3.55 -7.88 -15.18
C GLN A 33 -5.06 -7.92 -15.38
N GLY A 34 -5.75 -6.87 -14.93
CA GLY A 34 -7.21 -6.76 -14.98
C GLY A 34 -7.94 -7.42 -13.80
N ASP A 35 -7.26 -8.21 -12.97
CA ASP A 35 -7.83 -8.66 -11.69
C ASP A 35 -7.62 -7.57 -10.63
N GLU A 36 -8.71 -6.91 -10.23
CA GLU A 36 -8.71 -5.80 -9.28
C GLU A 36 -8.16 -6.17 -7.90
N ALA A 37 -8.24 -7.45 -7.53
CA ALA A 37 -7.73 -7.98 -6.26
C ALA A 37 -6.24 -8.37 -6.33
N SER A 38 -5.63 -8.34 -7.52
CA SER A 38 -4.23 -8.70 -7.70
C SER A 38 -3.28 -7.68 -7.10
N LEU A 39 -2.07 -8.14 -6.77
CA LEU A 39 -1.00 -7.25 -6.29
C LEU A 39 -0.61 -6.22 -7.36
N LEU A 40 -0.61 -6.61 -8.64
CA LEU A 40 -0.33 -5.71 -9.76
C LEU A 40 -1.31 -4.52 -9.79
N GLU A 41 -2.62 -4.78 -9.72
CA GLU A 41 -3.63 -3.72 -9.73
C GLU A 41 -3.63 -2.90 -8.42
N HIS A 42 -3.33 -3.54 -7.27
CA HIS A 42 -3.11 -2.81 -6.02
C HIS A 42 -1.97 -1.77 -6.17
N TYR A 43 -0.82 -2.16 -6.73
CA TYR A 43 0.29 -1.23 -6.98
C TYR A 43 -0.09 -0.11 -7.97
N ARG A 44 -0.80 -0.43 -9.06
CA ARG A 44 -1.27 0.58 -10.03
C ARG A 44 -2.18 1.62 -9.38
N ARG A 45 -3.11 1.16 -8.54
CA ARG A 45 -4.00 2.01 -7.75
C ARG A 45 -3.23 2.87 -6.76
N PHE A 46 -2.35 2.28 -5.95
CA PHE A 46 -1.58 3.02 -4.96
C PHE A 46 -0.61 4.04 -5.60
N LEU A 47 0.00 3.70 -6.74
CA LEU A 47 0.84 4.66 -7.48
C LEU A 47 0.03 5.81 -8.06
N THR A 48 -1.19 5.57 -8.52
CA THR A 48 -2.11 6.63 -8.96
C THR A 48 -2.49 7.54 -7.79
N PHE A 49 -2.86 6.96 -6.65
CA PHE A 49 -3.10 7.70 -5.39
C PHE A 49 -1.88 8.54 -5.00
N ARG A 50 -0.68 7.95 -4.96
CA ARG A 50 0.56 8.66 -4.64
C ARG A 50 0.84 9.85 -5.56
N ARG A 51 0.57 9.74 -6.86
CA ARG A 51 0.78 10.84 -7.83
C ARG A 51 -0.17 12.01 -7.58
N ALA A 52 -1.37 11.76 -7.07
CA ALA A 52 -2.35 12.79 -6.76
C ALA A 52 -1.96 13.66 -5.54
N HIS A 53 -1.03 13.19 -4.71
CA HIS A 53 -0.61 13.85 -3.46
C HIS A 53 0.88 14.16 -3.45
N PRO A 54 1.31 15.37 -3.87
CA PRO A 54 2.71 15.77 -3.86
C PRO A 54 3.40 15.62 -2.50
N ALA A 55 2.65 15.75 -1.39
CA ALA A 55 3.14 15.50 -0.04
C ALA A 55 3.71 14.09 0.14
N LEU A 56 3.08 13.06 -0.43
CA LEU A 56 3.60 11.69 -0.39
C LEU A 56 4.88 11.54 -1.22
N ALA A 57 5.00 12.29 -2.32
CA ALA A 57 6.13 12.21 -3.22
C ALA A 57 7.38 12.92 -2.69
N LYS A 58 7.23 14.18 -2.26
CA LYS A 58 8.33 15.10 -1.96
C LYS A 58 8.22 15.80 -0.62
N GLY A 59 7.14 15.57 0.14
CA GLY A 59 6.92 16.25 1.41
C GLY A 59 7.86 15.79 2.51
N ASP A 60 8.10 16.68 3.47
CA ASP A 60 8.83 16.38 4.70
C ASP A 60 8.12 15.26 5.47
N ILE A 61 8.87 14.52 6.27
CA ILE A 61 8.36 13.44 7.10
C ILE A 61 8.50 13.82 8.58
N THR A 62 7.47 13.56 9.38
CA THR A 62 7.53 13.70 10.84
C THR A 62 6.86 12.49 11.47
N PHE A 63 7.60 11.76 12.29
CA PHE A 63 7.08 10.56 12.94
C PHE A 63 6.10 10.91 14.06
N ILE A 64 5.08 10.08 14.20
CA ILE A 64 4.14 10.08 15.32
C ILE A 64 4.47 8.82 16.12
N GLU A 65 4.58 8.95 17.43
CA GLU A 65 4.81 7.80 18.30
C GLU A 65 3.64 6.80 18.17
N SER A 66 3.99 5.52 18.01
CA SER A 66 3.02 4.44 17.87
C SER A 66 3.60 3.16 18.49
N GLU A 67 2.73 2.29 18.99
CA GLU A 67 3.13 1.10 19.75
C GLU A 67 3.14 -0.19 18.91
N GLY A 68 3.83 -1.21 19.40
CA GLY A 68 3.85 -2.55 18.81
C GLY A 68 4.40 -2.56 17.37
N ASP A 69 3.72 -3.29 16.48
CA ASP A 69 4.12 -3.43 15.07
C ASP A 69 3.59 -2.28 14.19
N THR A 70 3.23 -1.14 14.76
CA THR A 70 2.66 -0.02 14.00
C THR A 70 3.68 1.07 13.71
N VAL A 71 3.49 1.74 12.57
CA VAL A 71 4.28 2.90 12.15
C VAL A 71 3.33 4.01 11.75
N ALA A 72 3.44 5.16 12.40
CA ALA A 72 2.67 6.36 12.07
C ALA A 72 3.60 7.55 11.77
N PHE A 73 3.25 8.34 10.75
CA PHE A 73 3.94 9.58 10.44
C PHE A 73 3.07 10.52 9.61
N THR A 74 3.43 11.80 9.57
CA THR A 74 2.87 12.76 8.63
C THR A 74 3.81 13.00 7.46
N ARG A 75 3.23 13.34 6.31
CA ARG A 75 3.90 13.84 5.11
C ARG A 75 3.37 15.21 4.78
N ARG A 76 4.23 16.23 4.68
CA ARG A 76 3.80 17.63 4.47
C ARG A 76 4.48 18.28 3.28
N ALA A 77 3.69 18.90 2.39
CA ALA A 77 4.19 19.75 1.32
C ALA A 77 3.22 20.91 1.08
N GLY A 78 3.71 22.15 1.20
CA GLY A 78 2.86 23.34 1.13
C GLY A 78 1.75 23.29 2.17
N ASN A 79 0.50 23.40 1.71
CA ASN A 79 -0.70 23.40 2.57
C ASN A 79 -1.29 21.99 2.79
N GLU A 80 -0.70 20.95 2.19
CA GLU A 80 -1.17 19.58 2.38
C GLU A 80 -0.32 18.86 3.44
N GLN A 81 -0.99 18.27 4.42
CA GLN A 81 -0.40 17.37 5.41
C GLN A 81 -1.23 16.07 5.46
N ILE A 82 -0.58 14.94 5.23
CA ILE A 82 -1.21 13.62 5.19
C ILE A 82 -0.65 12.77 6.33
N VAL A 83 -1.52 12.25 7.17
CA VAL A 83 -1.20 11.20 8.13
C VAL A 83 -1.19 9.86 7.41
N CYS A 84 -0.14 9.09 7.62
CA CYS A 84 0.03 7.74 7.11
C CYS A 84 0.20 6.80 8.32
N VAL A 85 -0.62 5.76 8.41
CA VAL A 85 -0.57 4.77 9.49
C VAL A 85 -0.48 3.39 8.88
N PHE A 86 0.48 2.59 9.33
CA PHE A 86 0.74 1.24 8.84
C PHE A 86 0.78 0.25 10.00
N ASN A 87 0.24 -0.94 9.76
CA ASN A 87 0.43 -2.11 10.60
C ASN A 87 1.38 -3.07 9.89
N LEU A 88 2.52 -3.36 10.49
CA LEU A 88 3.52 -4.29 9.95
C LEU A 88 3.32 -5.72 10.46
N GLY A 89 2.42 -5.91 11.43
CA GLY A 89 2.08 -7.20 12.02
C GLY A 89 0.94 -7.91 11.30
N ALA A 90 0.79 -9.20 11.56
CA ALA A 90 -0.27 -10.04 10.98
C ALA A 90 -1.62 -9.92 11.71
N GLY A 91 -1.60 -9.46 12.97
CA GLY A 91 -2.82 -9.25 13.78
C GLY A 91 -3.43 -7.86 13.57
N PRO A 92 -4.66 -7.62 14.06
CA PRO A 92 -5.25 -6.28 14.05
C PRO A 92 -4.46 -5.33 14.96
N ALA A 93 -4.47 -4.04 14.63
CA ALA A 93 -3.81 -2.99 15.40
C ALA A 93 -4.68 -1.73 15.50
N LYS A 94 -4.46 -0.96 16.55
CA LYS A 94 -5.11 0.33 16.79
C LYS A 94 -4.05 1.38 17.09
N VAL A 95 -4.15 2.54 16.45
CA VAL A 95 -3.27 3.69 16.68
C VAL A 95 -4.12 4.88 17.12
N ASP A 96 -3.86 5.39 18.33
CA ASP A 96 -4.52 6.59 18.83
C ASP A 96 -3.79 7.84 18.34
N LEU A 97 -4.52 8.79 17.76
CA LEU A 97 -3.98 10.07 17.30
C LEU A 97 -4.40 11.25 18.20
N GLY A 98 -4.83 10.94 19.43
CA GLY A 98 -5.12 11.92 20.48
C GLY A 98 -6.41 12.69 20.25
N GLY A 99 -7.46 12.02 19.75
CA GLY A 99 -8.79 12.62 19.59
C GLY A 99 -8.91 13.67 18.48
N ARG A 100 -7.91 13.79 17.59
CA ARG A 100 -7.94 14.72 16.46
C ARG A 100 -9.02 14.32 15.45
N SER A 101 -9.62 15.30 14.79
CA SER A 101 -10.53 15.03 13.67
C SER A 101 -9.73 14.47 12.49
N LEU A 102 -10.27 13.43 11.86
CA LEU A 102 -9.60 12.64 10.84
C LEU A 102 -10.47 12.59 9.59
N GLN A 103 -9.94 13.13 8.49
CA GLN A 103 -10.59 13.04 7.18
C GLN A 103 -9.90 11.97 6.32
N PRO A 104 -10.58 10.85 6.01
CA PRO A 104 -9.98 9.78 5.22
C PRO A 104 -9.73 10.22 3.77
N LEU A 105 -8.61 9.77 3.20
CA LEU A 105 -8.32 9.93 1.78
C LEU A 105 -8.65 8.64 1.02
N PRO A 106 -9.58 8.66 0.04
CA PRO A 106 -9.92 7.44 -0.70
C PRO A 106 -8.87 7.10 -1.77
N GLY A 107 -8.98 5.89 -2.34
CA GLY A 107 -8.26 5.51 -3.56
C GLY A 107 -6.90 4.83 -3.36
N HIS A 108 -6.40 4.71 -2.12
CA HIS A 108 -5.15 3.99 -1.84
C HIS A 108 -5.29 2.45 -1.84
N GLY A 109 -6.51 1.92 -1.73
CA GLY A 109 -6.77 0.47 -1.81
C GLY A 109 -6.44 -0.32 -0.54
N PHE A 110 -6.41 0.33 0.63
CA PHE A 110 -6.35 -0.32 1.94
C PHE A 110 -7.68 -0.14 2.67
N SER A 111 -7.95 -1.00 3.66
CA SER A 111 -9.22 -1.08 4.37
C SER A 111 -9.20 -0.53 5.80
N GLY A 112 -8.12 0.13 6.21
CA GLY A 112 -8.03 0.79 7.52
C GLY A 112 -9.14 1.83 7.70
N GLN A 113 -9.56 2.07 8.93
CA GLN A 113 -10.68 2.97 9.23
C GLN A 113 -10.32 3.93 10.37
N ALA A 114 -10.83 5.16 10.27
CA ALA A 114 -10.77 6.11 11.37
C ALA A 114 -12.04 6.02 12.22
N ASN A 115 -11.88 5.92 13.53
CA ASN A 115 -12.95 5.90 14.51
C ASN A 115 -12.58 6.78 15.70
N SER A 116 -13.34 7.86 15.91
CA SER A 116 -13.27 8.71 17.11
C SER A 116 -11.84 9.13 17.51
N GLY A 117 -11.03 9.57 16.53
CA GLY A 117 -9.64 10.01 16.76
C GLY A 117 -8.59 8.90 16.81
N SER A 118 -8.99 7.65 16.55
CA SER A 118 -8.09 6.49 16.42
C SER A 118 -8.21 5.83 15.05
N ILE A 119 -7.16 5.12 14.63
CA ILE A 119 -7.12 4.34 13.40
C ILE A 119 -7.12 2.85 13.74
N GLU A 120 -8.06 2.11 13.16
CA GLU A 120 -8.16 0.66 13.26
C GLU A 120 -7.66 0.02 11.96
N LEU A 121 -6.74 -0.94 12.08
CA LEU A 121 -6.09 -1.63 10.97
C LEU A 121 -6.21 -3.15 11.13
N GLY A 122 -6.49 -3.85 10.03
CA GLY A 122 -6.22 -5.28 9.94
C GLY A 122 -4.71 -5.57 9.84
N GLY A 123 -4.34 -6.86 9.82
CA GLY A 123 -2.96 -7.28 9.58
C GLY A 123 -2.42 -6.77 8.24
N TYR A 124 -1.19 -6.28 8.23
CA TYR A 124 -0.55 -5.64 7.06
C TYR A 124 -1.35 -4.47 6.45
N GLY A 125 -2.28 -3.91 7.23
CA GLY A 125 -3.17 -2.84 6.81
C GLY A 125 -2.52 -1.47 6.86
N ALA A 126 -3.15 -0.51 6.18
CA ALA A 126 -2.76 0.89 6.24
C ALA A 126 -3.97 1.82 6.14
N TRP A 127 -3.78 3.07 6.55
CA TRP A 127 -4.74 4.15 6.44
C TRP A 127 -4.05 5.47 6.10
N PHE A 128 -4.71 6.29 5.29
CA PHE A 128 -4.23 7.61 4.90
C PHE A 128 -5.34 8.65 5.07
N GLY A 129 -5.00 9.82 5.59
CA GLY A 129 -5.96 10.90 5.77
C GLY A 129 -5.34 12.23 6.17
N ARG A 130 -6.18 13.21 6.45
CA ARG A 130 -5.78 14.55 6.92
C ARG A 130 -6.21 14.74 8.36
N LEU A 131 -5.47 15.57 9.08
CA LEU A 131 -5.91 16.15 10.35
C LEU A 131 -6.65 17.44 10.03
N ASP A 132 -7.82 17.66 10.63
CA ASP A 132 -8.40 19.01 10.69
C ASP A 132 -7.72 19.87 11.76
#